data_AF-A0A1Z9T6R0-F1
#
_entry.id   AF-A0A1Z9T6R0-F1
#
_cell.length_a   1.000
_cell.length_b   1.000
_cell.length_c   1.000
_cell.angle_alpha   90.00
_cell.angle_beta   90.00
_cell.angle_gamma   90.00
#
_symmetry.space_group_name_H-M   'P 1'
#
loop_
_entity.id
_entity.type
_entity.pdbx_description
1 polymer ?
#
loop_
_entity_poly.entity_id
_entity_poly.type
_entity_poly.pdbx_seq_one_letter_code
_entity_poly.pdbx_strand_id
1 'polypeptide(L)' 'NLSQARYQLAAAGNAEKGFFSGGWTGSYQVTADRTTYSTETTAAVTGANLSQARRDLAAA' A
#
# COMPACT_ATOMS: atom_id res chain seq x y z
N ASN A 1 3.66 -2.50 9.92
CA ASN A 1 4.20 -1.12 9.94
C ASN A 1 4.50 -0.72 8.50
N LEU A 2 3.88 0.33 7.94
CA LEU A 2 4.16 0.73 6.56
C LEU A 2 5.60 1.26 6.43
N SER A 3 6.21 1.11 5.25
CA SER A 3 7.54 1.70 5.00
C SER A 3 7.57 3.23 5.10
N GLN A 4 6.40 3.88 4.98
CA GLN A 4 6.23 5.32 5.10
C GLN A 4 4.86 5.66 5.69
N ALA A 5 4.82 6.57 6.67
CA ALA A 5 3.58 7.09 7.24
C ALA A 5 2.80 7.89 6.18
N ARG A 6 1.58 7.43 5.84
CA ARG A 6 0.69 8.06 4.85
C ARG A 6 -0.76 7.79 5.20
N TYR A 7 -1.67 8.63 4.70
CA TYR A 7 -3.11 8.48 4.90
C TYR A 7 -3.86 8.40 3.55
N GLN A 8 -5.13 7.97 3.58
CA GLN A 8 -5.98 7.80 2.39
C GLN A 8 -5.39 6.87 1.30
N LEU A 9 -4.64 5.88 1.74
CA LEU A 9 -4.11 4.81 0.90
C LEU A 9 -5.18 3.76 0.61
N ALA A 10 -5.05 3.08 -0.53
CA ALA A 10 -5.86 1.92 -0.86
C ALA A 10 -5.32 0.68 -0.13
N ALA A 11 -6.21 -0.21 0.30
CA ALA A 11 -5.83 -1.51 0.82
C ALA A 11 -6.56 -2.61 0.03
N ALA A 12 -5.85 -3.63 -0.43
CA ALA A 12 -6.44 -4.82 -1.05
C ALA A 12 -5.68 -6.05 -0.57
N GLY A 13 -6.36 -7.17 -0.34
CA GLY A 13 -5.69 -8.34 0.23
C GLY A 13 -6.47 -9.63 0.06
N ASN A 14 -5.81 -10.72 0.40
CA ASN A 14 -6.37 -12.06 0.45
C ASN A 14 -5.97 -12.76 1.76
N ALA A 15 -6.12 -14.08 1.86
CA ALA A 15 -5.79 -14.84 3.08
C ALA A 15 -4.28 -14.89 3.40
N GLU A 16 -3.39 -14.64 2.43
CA GLU A 16 -1.95 -14.71 2.64
C GLU A 16 -1.30 -13.35 2.85
N LYS A 17 -1.78 -12.31 2.15
CA LYS A 17 -1.11 -11.01 2.04
C LYS A 17 -2.09 -9.85 1.89
N GLY A 18 -1.72 -8.72 2.45
CA GLY A 18 -2.38 -7.42 2.23
C GLY A 18 -1.44 -6.45 1.52
N PHE A 19 -1.96 -5.66 0.60
CA PHE A 19 -1.27 -4.62 -0.15
C PHE A 19 -1.84 -3.25 0.20
N PHE A 20 -0.96 -2.27 0.35
CA PHE A 20 -1.27 -0.91 0.75
C PHE A 20 -0.62 0.05 -0.24
N SER A 21 -1.39 0.69 -1.12
CA SER A 21 -0.84 1.48 -2.24
C SER A 21 -1.34 2.93 -2.25
N GLY A 22 -0.48 3.81 -2.75
CA GLY A 22 -0.76 5.24 -2.86
C GLY A 22 -0.91 5.92 -1.50
N GLY A 23 -1.73 6.97 -1.45
CA GLY A 23 -1.93 7.81 -0.27
C GLY A 23 -1.15 9.13 -0.31
N TRP A 24 -1.23 9.89 0.77
CA TRP A 24 -0.65 11.23 0.89
C TRP A 24 0.36 11.36 2.02
N THR A 25 1.50 11.97 1.71
CA THR A 25 2.62 12.25 2.62
C THR A 25 3.07 13.71 2.61
N GLY A 26 2.31 14.58 1.93
CA GLY A 26 2.74 15.90 1.46
C GLY A 26 2.71 15.99 -0.07
N SER A 27 2.71 14.84 -0.74
CA SER A 27 2.38 14.67 -2.16
C SER A 27 1.71 13.31 -2.37
N TYR A 28 1.04 13.15 -3.51
CA TYR A 28 0.46 11.86 -3.91
C TYR A 28 1.57 10.83 -4.12
N GLN A 29 1.39 9.64 -3.56
CA GLN A 29 2.34 8.55 -3.69
C GLN A 29 1.90 7.52 -4.73
N VAL A 30 2.89 6.84 -5.32
CA VAL A 30 2.70 5.66 -6.17
C VAL A 30 3.15 4.38 -5.50
N THR A 31 3.81 4.47 -4.34
CA THR A 31 4.44 3.34 -3.68
C THR A 31 3.42 2.39 -3.07
N ALA A 32 3.81 1.13 -2.99
CA ALA A 32 3.03 0.10 -2.31
C ALA A 32 3.85 -0.64 -1.26
N ASP A 33 3.17 -1.04 -0.18
CA ASP A 33 3.69 -1.97 0.82
C ASP A 33 2.87 -3.26 0.79
N ARG A 34 3.52 -4.38 1.06
CA ARG A 34 2.88 -5.68 1.24
C ARG A 34 3.12 -6.18 2.64
N THR A 35 2.05 -6.57 3.33
CA THR A 35 2.13 -7.33 4.58
C THR A 35 1.90 -8.81 4.29
N THR A 36 2.89 -9.64 4.60
CA THR A 36 2.74 -11.10 4.60
C THR A 36 2.28 -11.53 5.99
N TYR A 37 1.09 -12.15 6.09
CA TYR A 37 0.47 -12.39 7.40
C TYR A 37 1.18 -13.48 8.20
N SER A 38 1.64 -14.55 7.55
CA SER A 38 2.33 -15.66 8.24
C SER A 38 3.64 -15.26 8.93
N THR A 39 4.24 -14.15 8.51
CA THR A 39 5.50 -13.64 9.08
C THR A 39 5.33 -12.24 9.69
N GLU A 40 4.10 -11.73 9.72
CA GLU A 40 3.76 -10.37 10.19
C GLU A 40 4.67 -9.28 9.60
N THR A 41 5.17 -9.50 8.39
CA THR A 41 6.21 -8.68 7.79
C THR A 41 5.59 -7.72 6.78
N THR A 42 5.74 -6.43 7.01
CA THR A 42 5.42 -5.40 6.02
C THR A 42 6.69 -4.95 5.32
N ALA A 43 6.68 -4.91 3.98
CA ALA A 43 7.80 -4.41 3.19
C ALA A 43 7.32 -3.68 1.93
N ALA A 44 8.09 -2.68 1.49
CA ALA A 44 7.84 -2.00 0.23
C ALA A 44 7.94 -2.97 -0.95
N VAL A 45 7.03 -2.85 -1.92
CA VAL A 45 6.96 -3.74 -3.09
C VAL A 45 6.76 -2.93 -4.36
N THR A 46 7.79 -2.87 -5.20
CA THR A 46 7.74 -2.12 -6.45
C THR A 46 6.76 -2.71 -7.46
N GLY A 47 6.54 -4.04 -7.42
CA GLY A 47 5.63 -4.75 -8.30
C GLY A 47 4.14 -4.43 -8.09
N ALA A 48 3.77 -3.72 -7.02
CA ALA A 48 2.40 -3.28 -6.78
C ALA A 48 2.27 -1.74 -6.75
N ASN A 49 3.30 -1.01 -7.19
CA ASN A 49 3.23 0.44 -7.31
C ASN A 49 2.13 0.84 -8.32
N LEU A 50 1.48 1.97 -8.06
CA LEU A 50 0.50 2.56 -8.97
C LEU A 50 1.21 3.14 -10.21
N SER A 51 0.55 3.08 -11.37
CA SER A 51 1.03 3.73 -12.60
C SER A 51 0.97 5.26 -12.55
N GLN A 52 0.13 5.82 -11.67
CA GLN A 52 0.00 7.25 -11.41
C GLN A 52 -0.31 7.46 -9.94
N ALA A 53 0.14 8.59 -9.39
CA ALA A 53 -0.04 8.93 -7.99
C ALA A 53 -1.49 9.34 -7.72
N ARG A 54 -2.20 8.64 -6.82
CA ARG A 54 -3.62 8.92 -6.51
C ARG A 54 -3.94 8.63 -5.03
N ARG A 55 -5.04 9.18 -4.53
CA ARG A 55 -5.63 8.91 -3.20
C ARG A 55 -7.11 8.53 -3.35
N ASP A 56 -7.72 8.03 -2.27
CA ASP A 56 -9.15 7.67 -2.22
C ASP A 56 -9.55 6.55 -3.20
N LEU A 57 -8.68 5.57 -3.43
CA LEU A 57 -9.07 4.37 -4.17
C LEU A 57 -10.05 3.55 -3.30
N ALA A 58 -11.23 3.26 -3.86
CA ALA A 58 -12.13 2.26 -3.28
C ALA A 58 -11.47 0.88 -3.38
N ALA A 59 -11.34 0.20 -2.24
CA ALA A 59 -11.04 -1.21 -2.19
C ALA A 59 -12.33 -1.99 -2.48
N ALA A 60 -12.26 -2.99 -3.37
CA ALA A 60 -13.36 -3.93 -3.60
C ALA A 60 -13.31 -5.07 -2.58
#